data_AF-A0AAU6SMP1-F1
#
_entry.id   AF-A0AAU6SMP1-F1
#
_cell.length_a   1.000
_cell.length_b   1.000
_cell.length_c   1.000
_cell.angle_alpha   90.00
_cell.angle_beta   90.00
_cell.angle_gamma   90.00
#
_symmetry.space_group_name_H-M   'P 1'
#
loop_
_entity.id
_entity.type
_entity.pdbx_description
1 polymer ?
#
loop_
_entity_poly.entity_id
_entity_poly.type
_entity_poly.pdbx_seq_one_letter_code
_entity_poly.pdbx_strand_id
1 'polypeptide(L)'
;MSEETSVLPSGLAQPLLRFYEYLRSEKGLSLHTQRNYQQQLQAMAGHLHHLGVSEWQHVDAAWVRQLASKGMRDGMKASSLATRLSSLRSFFDFLILRGELSANPAKGVSAPRKQRPLPKNLDVDEMAQLLEVTDNDPLSIRDRAMMELMYGAGLRLAELVAINLKDLSFSRGEIRVIGKGDKERKVPFSGQAKEWVGKWLKVRDSLLKGEEVALFISKLGGRISHRSVQKRMAEWGHKQSVASHISPHKLRHSFATHVLESSNNLRAVQELLGHENISTTQIYTHLDFQHLAEVYDQAHPRAKKKTKE
;
A
#
# COMPACT_ATOMS: atom_id res chain seq x y z
N MET A 1 -10.14 23.88 24.35
CA MET A 1 -9.70 25.20 23.85
C MET A 1 -10.00 25.23 22.37
N SER A 2 -10.91 26.11 22.00
CA SER A 2 -11.59 26.17 20.72
C SER A 2 -10.60 26.49 19.59
N GLU A 3 -10.44 25.58 18.62
CA GLU A 3 -9.74 25.89 17.37
C GLU A 3 -10.63 26.85 16.57
N GLU A 4 -10.33 28.15 16.63
CA GLU A 4 -10.82 29.09 15.63
C GLU A 4 -10.34 28.61 14.26
N THR A 5 -11.28 28.20 13.40
CA THR A 5 -11.04 28.05 11.96
C THR A 5 -10.73 29.43 11.39
N SER A 6 -9.49 29.87 11.57
CA SER A 6 -8.92 31.02 10.90
C SER A 6 -9.09 30.82 9.40
N VAL A 7 -9.92 31.66 8.79
CA VAL A 7 -10.16 31.66 7.35
C VAL A 7 -8.85 32.05 6.67
N LEU A 8 -8.31 31.12 5.87
CA LEU A 8 -7.07 31.38 5.14
C LEU A 8 -7.24 32.57 4.19
N PRO A 9 -6.23 33.46 4.08
CA PRO A 9 -6.25 34.55 3.12
C PRO A 9 -6.34 33.99 1.69
N SER A 10 -6.92 34.77 0.78
CA SER A 10 -7.14 34.36 -0.62
C SER A 10 -5.86 33.93 -1.32
N GLY A 11 -4.73 34.61 -1.03
CA GLY A 11 -3.40 34.29 -1.54
C GLY A 11 -2.88 32.91 -1.13
N LEU A 12 -3.37 32.34 -0.02
CA LEU A 12 -3.08 30.96 0.39
C LEU A 12 -4.17 29.98 -0.05
N ALA A 13 -5.43 30.38 0.03
CA ALA A 13 -6.57 29.51 -0.23
C ALA A 13 -6.78 29.20 -1.72
N GLN A 14 -6.75 30.22 -2.59
CA GLN A 14 -7.08 30.08 -4.01
C GLN A 14 -6.09 29.17 -4.77
N PRO A 15 -4.76 29.30 -4.59
CA PRO A 15 -3.81 28.41 -5.25
C PRO A 15 -3.98 26.93 -4.82
N LEU A 16 -4.36 26.69 -3.55
CA LEU A 16 -4.66 25.33 -3.07
C LEU A 16 -5.90 24.74 -3.74
N LEU A 17 -6.97 25.52 -3.89
CA LEU A 17 -8.19 25.07 -4.57
C LEU A 17 -7.89 24.69 -6.03
N ARG A 18 -7.18 25.54 -6.77
CA ARG A 18 -6.73 25.24 -8.14
C ARG A 18 -5.88 23.97 -8.21
N PHE A 19 -5.00 23.78 -7.23
CA PHE A 19 -4.19 22.57 -7.17
C PHE A 19 -5.02 21.32 -6.90
N TYR A 20 -6.02 21.37 -6.01
CA TYR A 20 -6.90 20.23 -5.75
C TYR A 20 -7.74 19.86 -6.97
N GLU A 21 -8.20 20.84 -7.73
CA GLU A 21 -8.83 20.64 -9.03
C GLU A 21 -7.87 19.96 -10.00
N TYR A 22 -6.65 20.47 -10.16
CA TYR A 22 -5.60 19.87 -10.99
C TYR A 22 -5.28 18.41 -10.61
N LEU A 23 -5.22 18.09 -9.30
CA LEU A 23 -5.01 16.72 -8.84
C LEU A 23 -6.16 15.78 -9.22
N ARG A 24 -7.39 16.33 -9.28
CA ARG A 24 -8.61 15.59 -9.60
C ARG A 24 -8.80 15.40 -11.10
N SER A 25 -8.66 16.47 -11.89
CA SER A 25 -8.95 16.47 -13.33
C SER A 25 -7.78 15.95 -14.17
N GLU A 26 -6.56 16.44 -13.91
CA GLU A 26 -5.42 16.22 -14.80
C GLU A 26 -4.52 15.06 -14.35
N LYS A 27 -4.34 14.87 -13.03
CA LYS A 27 -3.50 13.76 -12.51
C LYS A 27 -4.25 12.46 -12.20
N GLY A 28 -5.59 12.49 -12.18
CA GLY A 28 -6.42 11.31 -11.91
C GLY A 28 -6.04 10.57 -10.61
N LEU A 29 -5.55 11.28 -9.59
CA LEU A 29 -5.06 10.62 -8.38
C LEU A 29 -6.20 10.02 -7.56
N SER A 30 -5.91 8.94 -6.83
CA SER A 30 -6.91 8.30 -5.95
C SER A 30 -7.47 9.29 -4.91
N LEU A 31 -8.74 9.11 -4.52
CA LEU A 31 -9.39 9.92 -3.48
C LEU A 31 -8.61 9.94 -2.16
N HIS A 32 -7.94 8.83 -1.82
CA HIS A 32 -7.10 8.77 -0.63
C HIS A 32 -5.87 9.68 -0.73
N THR A 33 -5.21 9.68 -1.89
CA THR A 33 -4.08 10.56 -2.18
C THR A 33 -4.52 12.02 -2.16
N GLN A 34 -5.64 12.36 -2.82
CA GLN A 34 -6.20 13.72 -2.80
C GLN A 34 -6.44 14.24 -1.37
N ARG A 35 -7.09 13.44 -0.52
CA ARG A 35 -7.34 13.78 0.88
C ARG A 35 -6.04 14.00 1.67
N ASN A 36 -5.02 13.18 1.44
CA ASN A 36 -3.73 13.35 2.11
C ASN A 36 -3.07 14.68 1.71
N TYR A 37 -3.04 14.99 0.41
CA TYR A 37 -2.53 16.27 -0.08
C TYR A 37 -3.27 17.46 0.57
N GLN A 38 -4.61 17.42 0.56
CA GLN A 38 -5.44 18.47 1.15
C GLN A 38 -5.14 18.67 2.64
N GLN A 39 -5.11 17.59 3.43
CA GLN A 39 -4.81 17.67 4.87
C GLN A 39 -3.42 18.25 5.15
N GLN A 40 -2.40 17.83 4.41
CA GLN A 40 -1.05 18.34 4.64
C GLN A 40 -0.91 19.81 4.24
N LEU A 41 -1.45 20.19 3.08
CA LEU A 41 -1.32 21.54 2.54
C LEU A 41 -2.15 22.56 3.33
N GLN A 42 -3.37 22.21 3.75
CA GLN A 42 -4.17 23.07 4.63
C GLN A 42 -3.47 23.30 5.97
N ALA A 43 -2.89 22.26 6.58
CA ALA A 43 -2.17 22.41 7.85
C ALA A 43 -0.92 23.31 7.71
N MET A 44 -0.21 23.24 6.58
CA MET A 44 0.93 24.12 6.33
C MET A 44 0.48 25.56 6.05
N ALA A 45 -0.58 25.75 5.26
CA ALA A 45 -1.14 27.07 4.97
C ALA A 45 -1.63 27.78 6.25
N GLY A 46 -2.33 27.06 7.14
CA GLY A 46 -2.78 27.61 8.42
C GLY A 46 -1.61 28.03 9.30
N HIS A 47 -0.52 27.25 9.30
CA HIS A 47 0.66 27.62 10.05
C HIS A 47 1.38 28.84 9.46
N LEU A 48 1.52 28.91 8.14
CA LEU A 48 2.10 30.06 7.44
C LEU A 48 1.29 31.33 7.72
N HIS A 49 -0.04 31.23 7.67
CA HIS A 49 -0.92 32.34 7.98
C HIS A 49 -0.78 32.82 9.43
N HIS A 50 -0.70 31.91 10.40
CA HIS A 50 -0.46 32.26 11.80
C HIS A 50 0.88 32.99 12.01
N LEU A 51 1.85 32.77 11.11
CA LEU A 51 3.14 33.46 11.12
C LEU A 51 3.16 34.72 10.22
N GLY A 52 2.00 35.18 9.76
CA GLY A 52 1.84 36.43 9.01
C GLY A 52 2.02 36.30 7.50
N VAL A 53 2.21 35.09 6.96
CA VAL A 53 2.31 34.88 5.52
C VAL A 53 0.91 34.85 4.89
N SER A 54 0.67 35.71 3.90
CA SER A 54 -0.61 35.82 3.21
C SER A 54 -0.64 35.16 1.82
N GLU A 55 0.53 34.84 1.26
CA GLU A 55 0.71 34.42 -0.13
C GLU A 55 1.82 33.38 -0.27
N TRP A 56 1.64 32.41 -1.17
CA TRP A 56 2.62 31.35 -1.41
C TRP A 56 3.90 31.88 -2.08
N GLN A 57 3.82 33.01 -2.77
CA GLN A 57 4.93 33.72 -3.41
C GLN A 57 5.97 34.21 -2.40
N HIS A 58 5.56 34.47 -1.16
CA HIS A 58 6.45 34.87 -0.07
C HIS A 58 7.10 33.69 0.66
N VAL A 59 6.75 32.45 0.30
CA VAL A 59 7.29 31.26 0.95
C VAL A 59 8.60 30.86 0.30
N ASP A 60 9.70 31.16 0.98
CA ASP A 60 11.05 30.77 0.58
C ASP A 60 11.51 29.46 1.26
N ALA A 61 12.76 29.07 1.01
CA ALA A 61 13.33 27.87 1.62
C ALA A 61 13.45 27.96 3.15
N ALA A 62 13.52 29.17 3.74
CA ALA A 62 13.58 29.36 5.19
C ALA A 62 12.23 29.02 5.83
N TRP A 63 11.12 29.47 5.23
CA TRP A 63 9.77 29.08 5.63
C TRP A 63 9.54 27.57 5.55
N VAL A 64 10.03 26.93 4.48
CA VAL A 64 9.94 25.46 4.35
C VAL A 64 10.74 24.74 5.45
N ARG A 65 11.94 25.23 5.80
CA ARG A 65 12.73 24.69 6.92
C ARG A 65 12.04 24.89 8.27
N GLN A 66 11.38 26.03 8.46
CA GLN A 66 10.62 26.32 9.68
C GLN A 66 9.41 25.39 9.84
N LEU A 67 8.64 25.18 8.76
CA LEU A 67 7.55 24.20 8.72
C LEU A 67 8.03 22.79 9.09
N ALA A 68 9.19 22.38 8.57
CA ALA A 68 9.77 21.09 8.90
C ALA A 68 10.22 21.01 10.38
N SER A 69 10.85 22.08 10.87
CA SER A 69 11.33 22.18 12.25
C SER A 69 10.19 22.19 13.26
N LYS A 70 9.08 22.87 12.96
CA LYS A 70 7.87 22.79 13.78
C LYS A 70 7.31 21.38 13.81
N GLY A 71 7.18 20.71 12.66
CA GLY A 71 6.71 19.32 12.61
C GLY A 71 7.53 18.39 13.52
N MET A 72 8.85 18.58 13.58
CA MET A 72 9.71 17.84 14.50
C MET A 72 9.40 18.16 15.97
N ARG A 73 9.27 19.45 16.34
CA ARG A 73 8.94 19.86 17.72
C ARG A 73 7.57 19.35 18.16
N ASP A 74 6.62 19.26 17.24
CA ASP A 74 5.28 18.70 17.48
C ASP A 74 5.29 17.15 17.56
N GLY A 75 6.46 16.49 17.55
CA GLY A 75 6.59 15.04 17.67
C GLY A 75 6.21 14.26 16.40
N MET A 76 6.17 14.91 15.23
CA MET A 76 5.81 14.25 13.98
C MET A 76 6.83 13.18 13.60
N LYS A 77 6.34 11.99 13.24
CA LYS A 77 7.18 10.91 12.69
C LYS A 77 7.87 11.39 11.41
N ALA A 78 9.16 11.04 11.25
CA ALA A 78 9.95 11.42 10.06
C ALA A 78 9.29 11.04 8.72
N SER A 79 8.55 9.93 8.65
CA SER A 79 7.78 9.54 7.46
C SER A 79 6.63 10.49 7.16
N SER A 80 5.91 10.94 8.19
CA SER A 80 4.82 11.91 8.03
C SER A 80 5.36 13.27 7.59
N LEU A 81 6.51 13.66 8.13
CA LEU A 81 7.21 14.88 7.73
C LEU A 81 7.71 14.79 6.27
N ALA A 82 8.24 13.63 5.85
CA ALA A 82 8.63 13.39 4.47
C ALA A 82 7.43 13.48 3.50
N THR A 83 6.28 12.90 3.86
CA THR A 83 5.05 13.02 3.09
C THR A 83 4.58 14.47 2.99
N ARG A 84 4.59 15.21 4.11
CA ARG A 84 4.23 16.64 4.13
C ARG A 84 5.11 17.47 3.19
N LEU A 85 6.43 17.30 3.25
CA LEU A 85 7.36 17.99 2.35
C LEU A 85 7.18 17.55 0.89
N SER A 86 6.84 16.28 0.64
CA SER A 86 6.53 15.82 -0.71
C SER A 86 5.28 16.50 -1.27
N SER A 87 4.21 16.63 -0.49
CA SER A 87 3.00 17.35 -0.89
C SER A 87 3.30 18.81 -1.20
N LEU A 88 4.15 19.45 -0.40
CA LEU A 88 4.58 20.84 -0.60
C LEU A 88 5.40 21.02 -1.89
N ARG A 89 6.34 20.11 -2.17
CA ARG A 89 7.13 20.15 -3.42
C ARG A 89 6.24 20.03 -4.65
N SER A 90 5.36 19.04 -4.68
CA SER A 90 4.40 18.85 -5.78
C SER A 90 3.50 20.06 -5.99
N PHE A 91 3.08 20.71 -4.92
CA PHE A 91 2.29 21.93 -4.99
C PHE A 91 3.09 23.11 -5.56
N PHE A 92 4.33 23.33 -5.11
CA PHE A 92 5.18 24.37 -5.70
C PHE A 92 5.57 24.08 -7.15
N ASP A 93 5.78 22.82 -7.54
CA ASP A 93 5.97 22.47 -8.95
C ASP A 93 4.73 22.80 -9.79
N PHE A 94 3.53 22.67 -9.23
CA PHE A 94 2.30 23.15 -9.88
C PHE A 94 2.25 24.68 -10.00
N LEU A 95 2.63 25.44 -8.97
CA LEU A 95 2.68 26.90 -9.08
C LEU A 95 3.69 27.36 -10.14
N ILE A 96 4.82 26.66 -10.28
CA ILE A 96 5.78 26.91 -11.37
C ILE A 96 5.16 26.58 -12.72
N LEU A 97 4.45 25.45 -12.85
CA LEU A 97 3.73 25.09 -14.07
C LEU A 97 2.71 26.16 -14.49
N ARG A 98 2.11 26.85 -13.51
CA ARG A 98 1.16 27.96 -13.72
C ARG A 98 1.85 29.32 -13.92
N GLY A 99 3.19 29.39 -13.89
CA GLY A 99 3.95 30.63 -13.99
C GLY A 99 3.88 31.54 -12.75
N GLU A 100 3.33 31.04 -11.64
CA GLU A 100 3.14 31.80 -10.39
C GLU A 100 4.42 31.82 -9.52
N LEU A 101 5.36 30.92 -9.78
CA LEU A 101 6.68 30.86 -9.14
C LEU A 101 7.77 30.57 -10.19
N SER A 102 8.97 31.09 -9.96
CA SER A 102 10.14 30.82 -10.82
C SER A 102 10.96 29.61 -10.34
N ALA A 103 10.91 29.28 -9.05
CA ALA A 103 11.68 28.19 -8.45
C ALA A 103 10.90 27.52 -7.32
N ASN A 104 11.22 26.24 -7.05
CA ASN A 104 10.56 25.47 -5.99
C ASN A 104 11.35 25.61 -4.67
N PRO A 105 10.84 26.35 -3.67
CA PRO A 105 11.55 26.58 -2.41
C PRO A 105 11.70 25.31 -1.56
N ALA A 106 10.91 24.28 -1.83
CA ALA A 106 10.92 23.02 -1.08
C ALA A 106 11.87 21.95 -1.65
N LYS A 107 12.47 22.16 -2.84
CA LYS A 107 13.38 21.17 -3.45
C LYS A 107 14.62 20.87 -2.59
N GLY A 108 15.22 21.89 -1.98
CA GLY A 108 16.44 21.75 -1.17
C GLY A 108 16.22 21.34 0.29
N VAL A 109 14.97 21.32 0.77
CA VAL A 109 14.68 21.02 2.18
C VAL A 109 14.39 19.54 2.35
N SER A 110 15.22 18.82 3.11
CA SER A 110 15.05 17.40 3.39
C SER A 110 14.44 17.16 4.78
N ALA A 111 13.59 16.14 4.89
CA ALA A 111 13.23 15.61 6.21
C ALA A 111 14.46 14.93 6.84
N PRO A 112 14.61 14.95 8.17
CA PRO A 112 15.66 14.19 8.84
C PRO A 112 15.57 12.72 8.42
N ARG A 113 16.67 12.19 7.89
CA ARG A 113 16.77 10.75 7.63
C ARG A 113 16.83 10.07 8.99
N LYS A 114 15.74 9.43 9.40
CA LYS A 114 15.83 8.41 10.44
C LYS A 114 16.72 7.32 9.84
N GLN A 115 17.86 7.03 10.47
CA GLN A 115 18.54 5.76 10.25
C GLN A 115 17.51 4.69 10.60
N ARG A 116 16.88 4.12 9.59
CA ARG A 116 16.05 2.95 9.79
C ARG A 116 17.04 1.80 9.84
N PRO A 117 17.15 1.04 10.93
CA PRO A 117 17.60 -0.34 10.76
C PRO A 117 16.73 -0.91 9.63
N LEU A 118 17.37 -1.57 8.66
CA LEU A 118 16.63 -2.27 7.60
C LEU A 118 15.52 -3.05 8.30
N PRO A 119 14.24 -2.82 7.95
CA PRO A 119 13.17 -3.62 8.52
C PRO A 119 13.54 -5.07 8.28
N LYS A 120 13.74 -5.84 9.35
CA LYS A 120 13.89 -7.29 9.20
C LYS A 120 12.58 -7.76 8.57
N ASN A 121 12.68 -8.26 7.33
CA ASN A 121 11.57 -8.96 6.69
C ASN A 121 11.22 -10.19 7.52
N LEU A 122 10.01 -10.70 7.34
CA LEU A 122 9.69 -11.99 7.94
C LEU A 122 10.57 -13.00 7.24
N ASP A 123 11.41 -13.70 7.98
CA ASP A 123 12.13 -14.83 7.40
C ASP A 123 11.15 -15.98 7.07
N VAL A 124 11.67 -17.02 6.43
CA VAL A 124 10.88 -18.17 5.98
C VAL A 124 10.21 -18.89 7.16
N ASP A 125 10.86 -18.92 8.33
CA ASP A 125 10.35 -19.60 9.53
C ASP A 125 9.27 -18.76 10.22
N GLU A 126 9.47 -17.45 10.38
CA GLU A 126 8.46 -16.51 10.88
C GLU A 126 7.21 -16.52 9.98
N MET A 127 7.38 -16.63 8.66
CA MET A 127 6.26 -16.76 7.73
C MET A 127 5.55 -18.11 7.87
N ALA A 128 6.29 -19.20 8.03
CA ALA A 128 5.72 -20.52 8.25
C ALA A 128 4.87 -20.55 9.53
N GLN A 129 5.40 -19.95 10.61
CA GLN A 129 4.72 -19.81 11.90
C GLN A 129 3.45 -18.95 11.78
N LEU A 130 3.52 -17.80 11.10
CA LEU A 130 2.34 -16.96 10.87
C LEU A 130 1.21 -17.71 10.14
N LEU A 131 1.56 -18.56 9.18
CA LEU A 131 0.62 -19.33 8.37
C LEU A 131 0.18 -20.64 9.03
N GLU A 132 0.54 -20.90 10.28
CA GLU A 132 0.14 -22.07 11.07
C GLU A 132 -1.22 -21.88 11.77
N VAL A 133 -2.21 -21.35 11.05
CA VAL A 133 -3.57 -21.23 11.57
C VAL A 133 -4.24 -22.61 11.59
N THR A 134 -4.53 -23.12 12.78
CA THR A 134 -5.21 -24.41 13.02
C THR A 134 -6.70 -24.25 13.33
N ASP A 135 -7.15 -23.03 13.65
CA ASP A 135 -8.55 -22.70 13.83
C ASP A 135 -9.36 -23.00 12.54
N ASN A 136 -10.52 -23.63 12.71
CA ASN A 136 -11.40 -24.04 11.60
C ASN A 136 -12.69 -23.21 11.50
N ASP A 137 -12.83 -22.11 12.24
CA ASP A 137 -13.98 -21.23 12.06
C ASP A 137 -13.88 -20.43 10.74
N PRO A 138 -15.01 -20.00 10.15
CA PRO A 138 -15.01 -19.30 8.87
C PRO A 138 -14.12 -18.05 8.82
N LEU A 139 -13.99 -17.29 9.92
CA LEU A 139 -13.16 -16.08 9.94
C LEU A 139 -11.68 -16.43 9.96
N SER A 140 -11.28 -17.49 10.66
CA SER A 140 -9.90 -17.97 10.66
C SER A 140 -9.48 -18.54 9.31
N ILE A 141 -10.36 -19.31 8.66
CA ILE A 141 -10.16 -19.80 7.29
C ILE A 141 -10.00 -18.62 6.32
N ARG A 142 -10.87 -17.60 6.42
CA ARG A 142 -10.77 -16.37 5.62
C ARG A 142 -9.42 -15.69 5.82
N ASP A 143 -9.03 -15.48 7.07
CA ASP A 143 -7.83 -14.72 7.39
C ASP A 143 -6.57 -15.44 6.93
N ARG A 144 -6.52 -16.78 7.08
CA ARG A 144 -5.43 -17.58 6.51
C ARG A 144 -5.43 -17.50 4.99
N ALA A 145 -6.57 -17.65 4.31
CA ALA A 145 -6.64 -17.49 2.87
C ALA A 145 -6.15 -16.11 2.39
N MET A 146 -6.47 -15.04 3.13
CA MET A 146 -5.95 -13.70 2.83
C MET A 146 -4.43 -13.63 2.99
N MET A 147 -3.86 -14.19 4.06
CA MET A 147 -2.41 -14.18 4.29
C MET A 147 -1.67 -15.03 3.25
N GLU A 148 -2.14 -16.24 3.00
CA GLU A 148 -1.59 -17.16 1.99
C GLU A 148 -1.64 -16.53 0.60
N LEU A 149 -2.72 -15.82 0.25
CA LEU A 149 -2.85 -15.18 -1.05
C LEU A 149 -2.01 -13.90 -1.16
N MET A 150 -1.94 -13.09 -0.11
CA MET A 150 -1.07 -11.90 -0.11
C MET A 150 0.41 -12.28 -0.20
N TYR A 151 0.81 -13.32 0.53
CA TYR A 151 2.15 -13.86 0.45
C TYR A 151 2.35 -14.53 -0.91
N GLY A 152 1.57 -15.55 -1.27
CA GLY A 152 1.85 -16.38 -2.45
C GLY A 152 1.59 -15.78 -3.82
N ALA A 153 0.77 -14.75 -3.92
CA ALA A 153 0.54 -14.02 -5.17
C ALA A 153 1.14 -12.60 -5.13
N GLY A 154 1.82 -12.21 -4.04
CA GLY A 154 2.39 -10.88 -3.91
C GLY A 154 1.37 -9.78 -4.18
N LEU A 155 0.19 -9.85 -3.56
CA LEU A 155 -0.88 -8.86 -3.76
C LEU A 155 -0.67 -7.60 -2.91
N ARG A 156 -1.17 -6.46 -3.37
CA ARG A 156 -1.28 -5.25 -2.53
C ARG A 156 -2.53 -5.39 -1.66
N LEU A 157 -2.55 -4.71 -0.52
CA LEU A 157 -3.74 -4.67 0.33
C LEU A 157 -4.99 -4.18 -0.45
N ALA A 158 -4.82 -3.14 -1.26
CA ALA A 158 -5.90 -2.61 -2.09
C ALA A 158 -6.37 -3.63 -3.14
N GLU A 159 -5.43 -4.34 -3.77
CA GLU A 159 -5.74 -5.40 -4.73
C GLU A 159 -6.52 -6.52 -4.05
N LEU A 160 -6.03 -7.06 -2.92
CA LEU A 160 -6.69 -8.12 -2.16
C LEU A 160 -8.15 -7.76 -1.81
N VAL A 161 -8.37 -6.56 -1.28
CA VAL A 161 -9.70 -6.09 -0.87
C VAL A 161 -10.63 -5.89 -2.07
N ALA A 162 -10.09 -5.54 -3.24
CA ALA A 162 -10.88 -5.26 -4.44
C ALA A 162 -11.33 -6.51 -5.21
N ILE A 163 -10.68 -7.68 -5.02
CA ILE A 163 -11.00 -8.91 -5.77
C ILE A 163 -12.47 -9.29 -5.62
N ASN A 164 -13.12 -9.59 -6.74
CA ASN A 164 -14.44 -10.23 -6.79
C ASN A 164 -14.31 -11.70 -7.16
N LEU A 165 -15.37 -12.47 -6.91
CA LEU A 165 -15.47 -13.88 -7.33
C LEU A 165 -15.24 -14.06 -8.84
N LYS A 166 -15.73 -13.14 -9.67
CA LYS A 166 -15.53 -13.16 -11.14
C LYS A 166 -14.08 -12.95 -11.58
N ASP A 167 -13.26 -12.34 -10.72
CA ASP A 167 -11.86 -12.04 -11.02
C ASP A 167 -10.95 -13.26 -10.72
N LEU A 168 -11.51 -14.30 -10.10
CA LEU A 168 -10.83 -15.53 -9.70
C LEU A 168 -11.10 -16.65 -10.71
N SER A 169 -10.05 -17.07 -11.43
CA SER A 169 -10.09 -18.31 -12.21
C SER A 169 -9.49 -19.44 -11.38
N PHE A 170 -10.32 -20.10 -10.56
CA PHE A 170 -9.84 -21.11 -9.62
C PHE A 170 -9.25 -22.35 -10.32
N SER A 171 -9.84 -22.80 -11.43
CA SER A 171 -9.32 -23.93 -12.21
C SER A 171 -7.90 -23.66 -12.72
N ARG A 172 -7.68 -22.47 -13.29
CA ARG A 172 -6.39 -22.02 -13.82
C ARG A 172 -5.40 -21.56 -12.75
N GLY A 173 -5.86 -21.31 -11.51
CA GLY A 173 -5.00 -20.73 -10.48
C GLY A 173 -4.55 -19.31 -10.83
N GLU A 174 -5.46 -18.48 -11.35
CA GLU A 174 -5.16 -17.11 -11.77
C GLU A 174 -6.15 -16.11 -11.13
N ILE A 175 -5.66 -14.93 -10.77
CA ILE A 175 -6.47 -13.80 -10.30
C ILE A 175 -6.20 -12.59 -11.19
N ARG A 176 -7.27 -11.95 -11.65
CA ARG A 176 -7.20 -10.63 -12.29
C ARG A 176 -7.21 -9.54 -11.21
N VAL A 177 -6.23 -8.65 -11.24
CA VAL A 177 -6.15 -7.50 -10.31
C VAL A 177 -5.95 -6.20 -11.07
N ILE A 178 -6.49 -5.12 -10.50
CA ILE A 178 -6.35 -3.77 -11.04
C ILE A 178 -5.33 -3.01 -10.17
N GLY A 179 -4.22 -2.64 -10.79
CA GLY A 179 -3.11 -1.94 -10.15
C GLY A 179 -3.26 -0.41 -10.15
N LYS A 180 -2.16 0.28 -9.81
CA LYS A 180 -2.09 1.74 -9.89
C LYS A 180 -2.19 2.20 -11.35
N GLY A 181 -2.94 3.27 -11.60
CA GLY A 181 -3.18 3.79 -12.94
C GLY A 181 -4.18 2.97 -13.76
N ASP A 182 -5.05 2.20 -13.10
CA ASP A 182 -6.08 1.35 -13.72
C ASP A 182 -5.52 0.23 -14.62
N LYS A 183 -4.24 -0.10 -14.44
CA LYS A 183 -3.57 -1.15 -15.21
C LYS A 183 -3.95 -2.52 -14.66
N GLU A 184 -4.56 -3.33 -15.50
CA GLU A 184 -4.90 -4.71 -15.17
C GLU A 184 -3.69 -5.63 -15.32
N ARG A 185 -3.58 -6.60 -14.42
CA ARG A 185 -2.65 -7.72 -14.56
C ARG A 185 -3.27 -9.01 -14.05
N LYS A 186 -2.81 -10.13 -14.62
CA LYS A 186 -3.13 -11.47 -14.13
C LYS A 186 -2.01 -11.93 -13.22
N VAL A 187 -2.38 -12.58 -12.13
CA VAL A 187 -1.44 -13.05 -11.11
C VAL A 187 -1.72 -14.52 -10.83
N PRO A 188 -0.73 -15.41 -11.04
CA PRO A 188 -0.90 -16.81 -10.68
C PRO A 188 -0.94 -16.97 -9.16
N PHE A 189 -1.68 -17.95 -8.69
CA PHE A 189 -1.67 -18.43 -7.32
C PHE A 189 -1.83 -19.95 -7.31
N SER A 190 -0.93 -20.63 -6.60
CA SER A 190 -0.86 -22.10 -6.54
C SER A 190 -0.67 -22.57 -5.10
N GLY A 191 -0.39 -23.87 -4.92
CA GLY A 191 -0.08 -24.46 -3.63
C GLY A 191 -1.06 -24.12 -2.51
N GLN A 192 -0.52 -23.62 -1.40
CA GLN A 192 -1.30 -23.29 -0.20
C GLN A 192 -2.28 -22.14 -0.42
N ALA A 193 -1.93 -21.13 -1.23
CA ALA A 193 -2.85 -20.05 -1.55
C ALA A 193 -4.11 -20.59 -2.24
N LYS A 194 -3.94 -21.50 -3.21
CA LYS A 194 -5.06 -22.15 -3.89
C LYS A 194 -5.89 -23.03 -2.95
N GLU A 195 -5.22 -23.81 -2.10
CA GLU A 195 -5.87 -24.66 -1.11
C GLU A 195 -6.75 -23.85 -0.14
N TRP A 196 -6.22 -22.80 0.45
CA TRP A 196 -6.92 -21.99 1.46
C TRP A 196 -7.99 -21.09 0.87
N VAL A 197 -7.78 -20.54 -0.32
CA VAL A 197 -8.86 -19.87 -1.06
C VAL A 197 -10.00 -20.85 -1.34
N GLY A 198 -9.69 -22.09 -1.72
CA GLY A 198 -10.71 -23.14 -1.92
C GLY A 198 -11.48 -23.47 -0.64
N LYS A 199 -10.79 -23.59 0.50
CA LYS A 199 -11.43 -23.78 1.83
C LYS A 199 -12.33 -22.60 2.18
N TRP A 200 -11.85 -21.37 1.95
CA TRP A 200 -12.63 -20.16 2.19
C TRP A 200 -13.90 -20.12 1.34
N LEU A 201 -13.82 -20.42 0.04
CA LEU A 201 -14.99 -20.42 -0.85
C LEU A 201 -16.10 -21.36 -0.36
N LYS A 202 -15.75 -22.50 0.25
CA LYS A 202 -16.73 -23.46 0.80
C LYS A 202 -17.51 -22.92 2.00
N VAL A 203 -16.92 -22.02 2.78
CA VAL A 203 -17.51 -21.49 4.03
C VAL A 203 -17.93 -20.03 3.92
N ARG A 204 -17.51 -19.32 2.87
CA ARG A 204 -17.75 -17.89 2.65
C ARG A 204 -19.24 -17.55 2.78
N ASP A 205 -20.08 -18.34 2.14
CA ASP A 205 -21.51 -18.04 2.02
C ASP A 205 -22.25 -18.17 3.37
N SER A 206 -21.68 -18.87 4.34
CA SER A 206 -22.21 -18.92 5.72
C SER A 206 -22.17 -17.56 6.44
N LEU A 207 -21.33 -16.62 5.97
CA LEU A 207 -21.20 -15.28 6.54
C LEU A 207 -21.90 -14.20 5.70
N LEU A 208 -22.48 -14.57 4.56
CA LEU A 208 -23.04 -13.64 3.60
C LEU A 208 -24.32 -13.00 4.14
N LYS A 209 -24.46 -11.68 3.93
CA LYS A 209 -25.71 -10.95 4.20
C LYS A 209 -26.11 -10.20 2.93
N GLY A 210 -26.93 -10.83 2.10
CA GLY A 210 -27.36 -10.31 0.79
C GLY A 210 -26.44 -10.70 -0.36
N GLU A 211 -26.49 -9.95 -1.45
CA GLU A 211 -25.68 -10.19 -2.65
C GLU A 211 -24.36 -9.41 -2.56
N GLU A 212 -23.29 -10.05 -2.09
CA GLU A 212 -21.94 -9.49 -2.13
C GLU A 212 -21.06 -10.33 -3.06
N VAL A 213 -20.37 -9.64 -3.98
CA VAL A 213 -19.54 -10.25 -5.03
C VAL A 213 -18.05 -10.30 -4.65
N ALA A 214 -17.64 -9.60 -3.59
CA ALA A 214 -16.27 -9.59 -3.09
C ALA A 214 -15.78 -11.00 -2.72
N LEU A 215 -14.55 -11.36 -3.09
CA LEU A 215 -13.95 -12.63 -2.67
C LEU A 215 -13.87 -12.71 -1.14
N PHE A 216 -13.41 -11.64 -0.48
CA PHE A 216 -13.28 -11.58 0.97
C PHE A 216 -14.31 -10.65 1.60
N ILE A 217 -15.11 -11.21 2.52
CA ILE A 217 -16.16 -10.49 3.24
C ILE A 217 -15.85 -10.38 4.73
N SER A 218 -16.37 -9.34 5.34
CA SER A 218 -16.29 -9.11 6.78
C SER A 218 -17.25 -10.02 7.55
N LYS A 219 -17.14 -10.05 8.89
CA LYS A 219 -18.13 -10.72 9.75
C LYS A 219 -19.56 -10.17 9.62
N LEU A 220 -19.72 -9.00 8.99
CA LEU A 220 -21.02 -8.35 8.75
C LEU A 220 -21.60 -8.72 7.38
N GLY A 221 -20.91 -9.54 6.58
CA GLY A 221 -21.39 -10.04 5.28
C GLY A 221 -21.06 -9.20 4.05
N GLY A 222 -20.71 -7.92 4.22
CA GLY A 222 -20.19 -7.08 3.13
C GLY A 222 -18.67 -7.14 2.97
N ARG A 223 -18.14 -6.60 1.87
CA ARG A 223 -16.69 -6.52 1.57
C ARG A 223 -15.84 -6.11 2.77
N ILE A 224 -14.74 -6.82 2.99
CA ILE A 224 -13.81 -6.51 4.08
C ILE A 224 -13.08 -5.18 3.83
N SER A 225 -12.91 -4.36 4.88
CA SER A 225 -12.19 -3.09 4.76
C SER A 225 -10.66 -3.27 4.89
N HIS A 226 -9.89 -2.33 4.33
CA HIS A 226 -8.43 -2.28 4.49
C HIS A 226 -8.00 -2.33 5.96
N ARG A 227 -8.67 -1.54 6.81
CA ARG A 227 -8.39 -1.48 8.25
C ARG A 227 -8.67 -2.82 8.93
N SER A 228 -9.74 -3.50 8.53
CA SER A 228 -10.09 -4.82 9.05
C SER A 228 -9.00 -5.84 8.71
N VAL A 229 -8.55 -5.91 7.46
CA VAL A 229 -7.46 -6.82 7.06
C VAL A 229 -6.18 -6.54 7.85
N GLN A 230 -5.77 -5.27 7.96
CA GLN A 230 -4.59 -4.89 8.75
C GLN A 230 -4.70 -5.33 10.21
N LYS A 231 -5.85 -5.09 10.84
CA LYS A 231 -6.13 -5.48 12.22
C LYS A 231 -6.05 -7.00 12.39
N ARG A 232 -6.72 -7.76 11.51
CA ARG A 232 -6.73 -9.23 11.57
C ARG A 232 -5.34 -9.84 11.38
N MET A 233 -4.53 -9.31 10.46
CA MET A 233 -3.16 -9.78 10.27
C MET A 233 -2.28 -9.49 11.49
N ALA A 234 -2.44 -8.32 12.12
CA ALA A 234 -1.71 -8.00 13.35
C ALA A 234 -2.13 -8.93 14.51
N GLU A 235 -3.43 -9.23 14.64
CA GLU A 235 -3.95 -10.19 15.62
C GLU A 235 -3.39 -11.60 15.40
N TRP A 236 -3.31 -12.07 14.15
CA TRP A 236 -2.67 -13.36 13.82
C TRP A 236 -1.18 -13.37 14.13
N GLY A 237 -0.46 -12.28 13.87
CA GLY A 237 0.94 -12.15 14.26
C GLY A 237 1.15 -12.34 15.76
N HIS A 238 0.27 -11.77 16.58
CA HIS A 238 0.32 -11.94 18.02
C HIS A 238 -0.08 -13.36 18.45
N LYS A 239 -1.18 -13.90 17.90
CA LYS A 239 -1.68 -15.24 18.22
C LYS A 239 -0.66 -16.33 17.87
N GLN A 240 0.05 -16.17 16.77
CA GLN A 240 1.11 -17.09 16.34
C GLN A 240 2.46 -16.81 17.00
N SER A 241 2.56 -15.84 17.91
CA SER A 241 3.81 -15.48 18.61
C SER A 241 4.97 -15.14 17.66
N VAL A 242 4.66 -14.48 16.54
CA VAL A 242 5.70 -14.00 15.62
C VAL A 242 6.33 -12.74 16.22
N ALA A 243 7.66 -12.74 16.35
CA ALA A 243 8.40 -11.65 16.99
C ALA A 243 8.22 -10.32 16.26
N SER A 244 8.09 -10.38 14.95
CA SER A 244 7.87 -9.24 14.07
C SER A 244 6.42 -8.75 14.06
N HIS A 245 6.21 -7.42 14.15
CA HIS A 245 4.88 -6.84 13.91
C HIS A 245 4.40 -7.12 12.47
N ILE A 246 3.25 -7.78 12.33
CA ILE A 246 2.73 -8.22 11.03
C ILE A 246 1.90 -7.12 10.36
N SER A 247 2.11 -6.95 9.06
CA SER A 247 1.29 -6.06 8.23
C SER A 247 1.22 -6.55 6.77
N PRO A 248 0.17 -6.16 6.02
CA PRO A 248 0.05 -6.50 4.59
C PRO A 248 1.30 -6.15 3.76
N HIS A 249 1.95 -5.02 4.07
CA HIS A 249 3.18 -4.61 3.36
C HIS A 249 4.35 -5.54 3.67
N LYS A 250 4.49 -6.02 4.92
CA LYS A 250 5.55 -6.98 5.27
C LYS A 250 5.35 -8.31 4.57
N LEU A 251 4.12 -8.83 4.47
CA LEU A 251 3.85 -10.08 3.75
C LEU A 251 4.26 -9.95 2.28
N ARG A 252 3.83 -8.89 1.60
CA ARG A 252 4.22 -8.63 0.20
C ARG A 252 5.73 -8.51 0.02
N HIS A 253 6.40 -7.80 0.93
CA HIS A 253 7.84 -7.60 0.81
C HIS A 253 8.64 -8.87 1.13
N SER A 254 8.15 -9.70 2.06
CA SER A 254 8.74 -11.01 2.35
C SER A 254 8.56 -11.95 1.15
N PHE A 255 7.39 -11.93 0.47
CA PHE A 255 7.23 -12.62 -0.80
C PHE A 255 8.24 -12.17 -1.86
N ALA A 256 8.36 -10.87 -2.07
CA ALA A 256 9.33 -10.31 -3.01
C ALA A 256 10.74 -10.82 -2.71
N THR A 257 11.15 -10.79 -1.45
CA THR A 257 12.49 -11.18 -1.00
C THR A 257 12.70 -12.69 -1.16
N HIS A 258 11.77 -13.52 -0.68
CA HIS A 258 11.91 -14.98 -0.73
C HIS A 258 11.81 -15.53 -2.15
N VAL A 259 10.99 -14.94 -3.02
CA VAL A 259 10.96 -15.32 -4.44
C VAL A 259 12.25 -14.89 -5.14
N LEU A 260 12.84 -13.75 -4.79
CA LEU A 260 14.15 -13.35 -5.32
C LEU A 260 15.26 -14.30 -4.90
N GLU A 261 15.31 -14.64 -3.62
CA GLU A 261 16.31 -15.56 -3.04
C GLU A 261 16.22 -16.97 -3.63
N SER A 262 15.04 -17.40 -4.07
CA SER A 262 14.82 -18.73 -4.67
C SER A 262 14.90 -18.75 -6.20
N SER A 263 14.50 -17.68 -6.90
CA SER A 263 14.48 -17.62 -8.37
C SER A 263 15.76 -17.05 -8.99
N ASN A 264 16.55 -16.30 -8.22
CA ASN A 264 17.69 -15.52 -8.68
C ASN A 264 17.39 -14.58 -9.89
N ASN A 265 16.11 -14.27 -10.16
CA ASN A 265 15.66 -13.48 -11.31
C ASN A 265 14.90 -12.23 -10.86
N LEU A 266 15.66 -11.13 -10.69
CA LEU A 266 15.14 -9.84 -10.22
C LEU A 266 13.98 -9.30 -11.07
N ARG A 267 14.02 -9.53 -12.38
CA ARG A 267 13.09 -8.94 -13.35
C ARG A 267 11.73 -9.63 -13.34
N ALA A 268 11.71 -10.95 -13.21
CA ALA A 268 10.49 -11.75 -13.11
C ALA A 268 9.69 -11.43 -11.83
N VAL A 269 10.40 -11.19 -10.72
CA VAL A 269 9.78 -10.77 -9.45
C VAL A 269 9.23 -9.33 -9.54
N GLN A 270 9.90 -8.43 -10.25
CA GLN A 270 9.44 -7.05 -10.42
C GLN A 270 8.13 -6.94 -11.22
N GLU A 271 7.95 -7.78 -12.24
CA GLU A 271 6.71 -7.87 -13.03
C GLU A 271 5.54 -8.44 -12.19
N LEU A 272 5.82 -9.50 -11.41
CA LEU A 272 4.89 -10.09 -10.45
C LEU A 272 4.47 -9.11 -9.34
N LEU A 273 5.29 -8.09 -9.05
CA LEU A 273 5.00 -7.03 -8.09
C LEU A 273 4.45 -5.75 -8.74
N GLY A 274 4.33 -5.67 -10.06
CA GLY A 274 3.68 -4.57 -10.78
C GLY A 274 4.21 -3.18 -10.42
N HIS A 275 5.53 -2.98 -10.40
CA HIS A 275 6.14 -1.67 -10.15
C HIS A 275 6.05 -0.75 -11.38
N GLU A 276 5.67 0.52 -11.15
CA GLU A 276 5.30 1.48 -12.20
C GLU A 276 6.48 2.29 -12.77
N ASN A 277 7.74 1.96 -12.46
CA ASN A 277 8.86 2.75 -12.94
C ASN A 277 10.13 1.92 -13.13
N ILE A 278 10.44 1.59 -14.38
CA ILE A 278 11.81 1.60 -14.91
C ILE A 278 11.68 2.31 -16.25
N SER A 279 12.38 3.44 -16.40
CA SER A 279 12.58 4.08 -17.70
C SER A 279 12.96 3.02 -18.72
N THR A 280 12.27 3.02 -19.86
CA THR A 280 12.50 2.22 -21.08
C THR A 280 11.79 0.86 -21.16
N THR A 281 10.62 0.93 -21.82
CA THR A 281 10.21 0.18 -23.03
C THR A 281 10.39 -1.34 -23.05
N GLN A 282 9.25 -2.00 -23.29
CA GLN A 282 8.95 -3.22 -24.07
C GLN A 282 10.10 -4.20 -24.36
N ILE A 283 9.74 -5.49 -24.43
CA ILE A 283 10.57 -6.70 -24.48
C ILE A 283 10.76 -7.19 -23.03
N TYR A 284 10.00 -8.17 -22.53
CA TYR A 284 9.93 -9.54 -23.02
C TYR A 284 8.53 -10.14 -22.84
N THR A 285 7.93 -10.54 -23.96
CA THR A 285 6.86 -11.54 -24.07
C THR A 285 7.41 -12.91 -23.66
N HIS A 286 6.66 -13.66 -22.83
CA HIS A 286 6.92 -15.04 -22.41
C HIS A 286 8.11 -15.28 -21.46
N LEU A 287 8.05 -14.75 -20.24
CA LEU A 287 8.46 -15.55 -19.08
C LEU A 287 7.30 -16.48 -18.75
N ASP A 288 7.56 -17.78 -18.73
CA ASP A 288 6.57 -18.80 -18.41
C ASP A 288 6.10 -18.59 -16.96
N PHE A 289 4.93 -17.97 -16.79
CA PHE A 289 4.33 -17.70 -15.47
C PHE A 289 4.09 -19.00 -14.68
N GLN A 290 4.02 -20.15 -15.37
CA GLN A 290 4.01 -21.48 -14.78
C GLN A 290 5.30 -21.75 -13.99
N HIS A 291 6.46 -21.39 -14.58
CA HIS A 291 7.77 -21.52 -13.95
C HIS A 291 7.89 -20.64 -12.69
N LEU A 292 7.32 -19.44 -12.68
CA LEU A 292 7.28 -18.60 -11.48
C LEU A 292 6.40 -19.17 -10.37
N ALA A 293 5.25 -19.76 -10.72
CA ALA A 293 4.40 -20.45 -9.76
C ALA A 293 5.09 -21.69 -9.19
N GLU A 294 5.81 -22.45 -10.03
CA GLU A 294 6.62 -23.60 -9.62
C GLU A 294 7.78 -23.20 -8.71
N VAL A 295 8.51 -22.13 -9.04
CA VAL A 295 9.60 -21.61 -8.19
C VAL A 295 9.04 -21.12 -6.86
N TYR A 296 7.89 -20.44 -6.86
CA TYR A 296 7.21 -20.07 -5.62
C TYR A 296 6.82 -21.32 -4.81
N ASP A 297 6.19 -22.32 -5.43
CA ASP A 297 5.83 -23.55 -4.75
C ASP A 297 7.08 -24.23 -4.17
N GLN A 298 8.19 -24.31 -4.90
CA GLN A 298 9.46 -24.84 -4.37
C GLN A 298 10.04 -24.03 -3.20
N ALA A 299 9.88 -22.71 -3.23
CA ALA A 299 10.36 -21.78 -2.21
C ALA A 299 9.42 -21.66 -1.01
N HIS A 300 8.17 -22.07 -1.15
CA HIS A 300 7.17 -21.92 -0.10
C HIS A 300 7.55 -22.77 1.12
N PRO A 301 7.62 -22.18 2.35
CA PRO A 301 8.02 -22.90 3.55
C PRO A 301 7.29 -24.23 3.80
N ARG A 302 6.07 -24.40 3.26
CA ARG A 302 5.23 -25.59 3.47
C ARG A 302 5.13 -26.52 2.27
N ALA A 303 5.71 -26.22 1.12
CA ALA A 303 5.73 -27.18 0.02
C ALA A 303 6.66 -28.37 0.30
N LYS A 304 7.79 -28.12 0.96
CA LYS A 304 8.73 -29.18 1.38
C LYS A 304 8.18 -30.12 2.47
N LYS A 305 7.12 -29.72 3.20
CA LYS A 305 6.49 -30.57 4.22
C LYS A 305 5.60 -31.67 3.62
N LYS A 306 5.17 -31.58 2.36
CA LYS A 306 4.32 -32.61 1.70
C LYS A 306 5.10 -33.87 1.24
N THR A 307 6.43 -33.87 1.32
CA THR A 307 7.26 -34.99 0.81
C THR A 307 7.71 -35.96 1.92
N LYS A 308 7.19 -35.82 3.14
CA LYS A 308 7.33 -36.83 4.20
C LYS A 308 5.92 -37.21 4.64
N GLU A 309 5.65 -38.52 4.52
CA GLU A 309 4.39 -39.26 4.75
C GLU A 309 3.50 -39.47 3.52
#